data_AF-A0A2N8PS29-F1
#
_entry.id   AF-A0A2N8PS29-F1
#
_cell.length_a   1.000
_cell.length_b   1.000
_cell.length_c   1.000
_cell.angle_alpha   90.00
_cell.angle_beta   90.00
_cell.angle_gamma   90.00
#
_symmetry.space_group_name_H-M   'P 1'
#
loop_
_entity.id
_entity.type
_entity.pdbx_description
1 polymer ?
#
loop_
_entity_poly.entity_id
_entity_poly.type
_entity_poly.pdbx_seq_one_letter_code
_entity_poly.pdbx_strand_id
1 'polypeptide(L)' 'MVGTIRFIALILIALSYFLMRLRKKNERGEESQKDELQNFQKNEEGLYPWEADTDDSPDRIPANAIRYVNKARLKRGRW' A
#
# COMPACT_ATOMS: atom_id res chain seq x y z
N MET A 1 -2.43 49.60 -16.08
CA MET A 1 -2.74 48.97 -14.76
C MET A 1 -3.44 47.62 -14.86
N VAL A 2 -4.41 47.42 -15.75
CA VAL A 2 -5.15 46.13 -15.80
C VAL A 2 -4.28 44.96 -16.30
N GLY A 3 -3.39 45.19 -17.27
CA GLY A 3 -2.50 44.16 -17.80
C GLY A 3 -1.46 43.64 -16.80
N THR A 4 -0.91 44.52 -15.97
CA THR A 4 0.07 44.14 -14.93
C THR A 4 -0.59 43.31 -13.83
N ILE A 5 -1.82 43.65 -13.44
CA ILE A 5 -2.60 42.87 -12.46
C ILE A 5 -2.86 41.44 -12.99
N ARG A 6 -3.24 41.30 -14.26
CA ARG A 6 -3.45 39.98 -14.88
C ARG A 6 -2.15 39.17 -14.94
N PHE A 7 -1.03 39.82 -15.26
CA PHE A 7 0.27 39.16 -15.30
C PHE A 7 0.72 38.67 -13.91
N ILE A 8 0.53 39.49 -12.88
CA ILE A 8 0.81 39.11 -11.48
C ILE A 8 -0.09 37.94 -11.05
N ALA A 9 -1.38 37.96 -11.40
CA ALA A 9 -2.30 36.87 -11.07
C ALA A 9 -1.86 35.54 -11.69
N LEU A 10 -1.41 35.55 -12.96
CA LEU A 10 -0.90 34.36 -13.64
C LEU A 10 0.38 33.82 -12.99
N ILE A 11 1.29 34.72 -12.58
CA ILE A 11 2.50 34.33 -11.84
C ILE A 11 2.14 33.67 -10.51
N LEU A 12 1.20 34.24 -9.75
CA LEU A 12 0.79 33.68 -8.46
C LEU A 12 0.14 32.30 -8.60
N ILE A 13 -0.65 32.08 -9.66
CA ILE A 13 -1.25 30.78 -9.96
C ILE A 13 -0.18 29.76 -10.36
N ALA A 14 0.78 30.15 -11.18
CA ALA A 14 1.90 29.27 -11.55
C ALA A 14 2.75 28.90 -10.32
N LEU A 15 3.03 29.88 -9.45
CA LEU A 15 3.80 29.67 -8.22
C LEU A 15 3.06 28.75 -7.24
N SER A 16 1.75 28.94 -7.05
CA SER A 16 0.95 28.10 -6.15
C SER A 16 0.89 26.64 -6.63
N TYR A 17 0.71 26.44 -7.95
CA TYR A 17 0.76 25.11 -8.55
C TYR A 17 2.14 24.45 -8.40
N PHE A 18 3.21 25.22 -8.61
CA PHE A 18 4.58 24.74 -8.47
C PHE A 18 4.88 24.29 -7.04
N LEU A 19 4.50 25.08 -6.04
CA LEU A 19 4.64 24.74 -4.62
C LEU A 19 3.84 23.49 -4.24
N MET A 20 2.59 23.36 -4.74
CA MET A 20 1.76 22.17 -4.51
C MET A 20 2.41 20.91 -5.10
N ARG A 21 2.99 21.02 -6.31
CA ARG A 21 3.68 19.91 -6.97
C ARG A 21 4.93 19.47 -6.22
N LEU A 22 5.70 20.41 -5.65
CA LEU A 22 6.86 20.09 -4.82
C LEU A 22 6.44 19.39 -3.52
N ARG A 23 5.40 19.89 -2.83
CA ARG A 23 4.87 19.25 -1.62
C ARG A 23 4.42 17.81 -1.85
N LYS A 24 3.66 17.56 -2.93
CA LYS A 24 3.19 16.21 -3.30
C LYS A 24 4.32 15.22 -3.57
N LYS A 25 5.48 15.70 -4.05
CA LYS A 25 6.67 14.86 -4.24
C LYS A 25 7.27 14.46 -2.89
N ASN A 26 7.29 15.38 -1.93
CA ASN A 26 7.86 15.13 -0.61
C ASN A 26 6.98 14.20 0.25
N GLU A 27 5.64 14.33 0.16
CA GLU A 27 4.69 13.47 0.88
C GLU A 27 4.81 11.97 0.49
N ARG A 28 5.17 11.68 -0.77
CA ARG A 28 5.29 10.29 -1.26
C ARG A 28 6.66 9.66 -1.01
N GLY A 29 7.66 10.45 -0.63
CA GLY A 29 9.06 10.04 -0.70
C GLY A 29 9.58 9.34 0.55
N GLU A 30 9.25 9.84 1.74
CA GLU A 30 9.95 9.41 2.95
C GLU A 30 9.10 9.23 4.20
N GLU A 31 8.00 9.97 4.35
CA GLU A 31 7.19 9.91 5.57
C GLU A 31 6.24 8.70 5.54
N SER A 32 5.58 8.47 4.40
CA SER A 32 4.66 7.33 4.21
C SER A 32 5.34 5.96 4.36
N GLN A 33 6.60 5.79 3.92
CA GLN A 33 7.29 4.50 4.05
C GLN A 33 7.86 4.26 5.45
N LYS A 34 8.29 5.32 6.16
CA LYS A 34 8.78 5.21 7.52
C LYS A 34 7.65 4.90 8.51
N ASP A 35 6.45 5.43 8.28
CA ASP A 35 5.28 5.12 9.10
C ASP A 35 4.78 3.69 8.89
N GLU A 36 4.79 3.18 7.65
CA GLU A 36 4.36 1.81 7.37
C GLU A 36 5.27 0.77 8.03
N LEU A 37 6.60 0.93 7.98
CA LEU A 37 7.52 -0.05 8.59
C LEU A 37 7.59 0.03 10.13
N GLN A 38 7.40 1.22 10.72
CA GLN A 38 7.48 1.39 12.18
C GLN A 38 6.34 0.69 12.94
N ASN A 39 5.23 0.41 12.28
CA ASN A 39 4.08 -0.24 12.90
C ASN A 39 4.20 -1.77 12.98
N PHE A 40 5.22 -2.38 12.36
CA PHE A 40 5.40 -3.83 12.44
C PHE A 40 6.25 -4.20 13.66
N GLN A 41 5.60 -4.84 14.63
CA GLN A 41 6.26 -5.42 15.79
C GLN A 41 6.71 -6.86 15.49
N LYS A 42 7.88 -7.22 16.00
CA LYS A 42 8.38 -8.60 15.96
C LYS A 42 7.49 -9.52 16.80
N ASN A 43 7.31 -10.75 16.36
CA ASN A 43 6.60 -11.78 17.13
C ASN A 43 7.44 -12.23 18.35
N GLU A 44 6.90 -13.14 19.18
CA GLU A 44 7.58 -13.67 20.38
C GLU A 44 8.93 -14.35 20.07
N GLU A 45 9.08 -14.84 18.85
CA GLU A 45 10.28 -15.49 18.32
C GLU A 45 11.30 -14.49 17.74
N GLY A 46 10.98 -13.19 17.74
CA GLY A 46 11.86 -12.12 17.29
C GLY A 46 11.90 -11.90 15.77
N LEU A 47 10.98 -12.51 15.02
CA LEU A 47 10.85 -12.42 13.57
C LEU A 47 9.83 -11.37 13.15
N TYR A 48 10.11 -10.66 12.06
CA TYR A 48 9.10 -9.85 11.37
C TYR A 48 8.10 -10.73 10.60
N PRO A 49 6.89 -10.23 10.27
CA PRO A 49 5.89 -11.01 9.55
C PRO A 49 6.35 -11.61 8.21
N TRP A 50 7.30 -10.97 7.52
CA TRP A 50 7.89 -11.46 6.26
C TRP A 50 9.13 -12.34 6.47
N GLU A 51 9.68 -12.39 7.68
CA GLU A 51 10.77 -13.30 8.07
C GLU A 51 10.23 -14.59 8.68
N ALA A 52 8.99 -14.57 9.17
CA ALA A 52 8.30 -15.74 9.67
C ALA A 52 8.23 -16.83 8.60
N ASP A 53 8.25 -18.08 9.05
CA ASP A 53 8.16 -19.24 8.18
C ASP A 53 6.85 -19.23 7.40
N THR A 54 6.96 -19.03 6.09
CA THR A 54 5.85 -18.97 5.14
C THR A 54 5.76 -20.23 4.29
N ASP A 55 6.50 -21.28 4.65
CA ASP A 55 6.47 -22.56 3.94
C ASP A 55 5.07 -23.19 4.01
N ASP A 56 4.33 -22.99 2.92
CA ASP A 56 3.01 -23.56 2.66
C ASP A 56 3.08 -24.80 1.76
N SER A 57 4.26 -25.43 1.67
CA SER A 57 4.46 -26.61 0.86
C SER A 57 3.49 -27.74 1.22
N PRO A 58 3.08 -28.57 0.23
CA PRO A 58 2.21 -29.71 0.48
C PRO A 58 2.74 -30.68 1.54
N ASP A 59 4.07 -30.74 1.68
CA ASP A 59 4.78 -31.66 2.57
C ASP A 59 4.57 -31.33 4.06
N ARG A 60 4.20 -30.08 4.39
CA ARG A 60 3.88 -29.65 5.76
C ARG A 60 2.41 -29.84 6.17
N ILE A 61 1.54 -30.17 5.22
CA ILE A 61 0.13 -30.38 5.50
C ILE A 61 -0.01 -31.71 6.27
N PRO A 62 -0.57 -31.72 7.49
CA PRO A 62 -0.67 -32.95 8.26
C PRO A 62 -1.61 -33.93 7.55
N ALA A 63 -1.31 -35.23 7.63
CA ALA A 63 -2.06 -36.26 6.91
C ALA A 63 -3.55 -36.32 7.31
N ASN A 64 -3.90 -35.80 8.49
CA ASN A 64 -5.27 -35.70 8.99
C ASN A 64 -5.98 -34.37 8.64
N ALA A 65 -5.35 -33.49 7.86
CA ALA A 65 -5.93 -32.20 7.49
C ALA A 65 -7.22 -32.39 6.68
N ILE A 66 -8.30 -31.77 7.15
CA ILE A 66 -9.57 -31.76 6.41
C ILE A 66 -9.44 -30.78 5.25
N ARG A 67 -9.64 -31.26 4.02
CA ARG A 67 -9.70 -30.42 2.84
C ARG A 67 -10.80 -29.37 2.98
N TYR A 68 -10.43 -28.09 2.93
CA TYR A 68 -11.41 -27.02 2.82
C TYR A 68 -12.15 -27.11 1.47
N VAL A 69 -13.48 -27.14 1.53
CA VAL A 69 -14.34 -27.07 0.35
C VAL A 69 -15.27 -25.87 0.51
N ASN A 70 -15.06 -24.84 -0.30
CA ASN A 70 -15.94 -23.69 -0.33
C ASN A 70 -17.34 -24.12 -0.80
N LYS A 71 -18.31 -24.10 0.12
CA LYS A 71 -19.72 -24.43 -0.14
C LYS A 71 -20.53 -23.27 -0.70
N ALA A 72 -20.04 -22.04 -0.57
CA ALA A 72 -20.70 -20.83 -1.05
C ALA A 72 -20.50 -20.59 -2.56
N ARG A 73 -19.57 -21.29 -3.20
CA ARG A 73 -19.39 -21.19 -4.66
C ARG A 73 -20.56 -21.81 -5.40
N LEU A 74 -21.05 -21.13 -6.44
CA LEU A 74 -21.98 -21.71 -7.41
C LEU A 74 -21.35 -22.97 -8.02
N LYS A 75 -22.04 -24.11 -7.90
CA LYS A 75 -21.60 -25.35 -8.55
C LYS A 75 -21.74 -25.14 -10.06
N ARG A 76 -20.64 -25.31 -10.81
CA ARG A 76 -20.73 -25.35 -12.28
C ARG A 76 -21.60 -26.54 -12.67
N GLY A 77 -22.57 -26.31 -13.56
CA GLY A 77 -23.51 -27.33 -14.02
C GLY A 77 -22.77 -28.51 -14.66
N ARG A 78 -23.21 -29.73 -14.33
CA ARG A 78 -22.84 -30.94 -15.05
C ARG A 78 -23.62 -30.91 -16.36
N TRP A 79 -22.97 -30.48 -17.44
CA TRP A 79 -23.44 -30.76 -18.80
C TRP A 79 -22.99 -32.18 -19.15
#